data_AF-A0A2E7UTK4-F1
#
_entry.id   AF-A0A2E7UTK4-F1
#
_cell.length_a   1.000
_cell.length_b   1.000
_cell.length_c   1.000
_cell.angle_alpha   90.00
_cell.angle_beta   90.00
_cell.angle_gamma   90.00
#
_symmetry.space_group_name_H-M   'P 1'
#
loop_
_entity.id
_entity.type
_entity.pdbx_description
1 polymer ?
#
loop_
_entity_poly.entity_id
_entity_poly.type
_entity_poly.pdbx_seq_one_letter_code
_entity_poly.pdbx_strand_id
1 'polypeptide(L)'
;MLAPILTAALTSLPAAHASEPLPEVRVERAATAVLGGFALANLSSGTAGYFAAEAPTWQAFHGTNAAWNTVNLGLAAAGAVSLSRRPVETLEERTTRGKRLHRLLAINAGLDVGYMAAGSTLWALGATGSDDLLVGVGSSLVLQGAFLLAFDLTYRARHRHALGL
;
A
#
# COMPACT_ATOMS: atom_id res chain seq x y z
N MET A 1 -9.53 6.47 21.44
CA MET A 1 -10.87 6.87 20.95
C MET A 1 -10.82 7.38 19.50
N LEU A 2 -10.28 6.60 18.55
CA LEU A 2 -10.12 7.03 17.14
C LEU A 2 -11.00 6.24 16.14
N ALA A 3 -12.03 5.56 16.64
CA ALA A 3 -12.95 4.78 15.82
C ALA A 3 -14.05 5.55 15.04
N PRO A 4 -14.42 6.83 15.29
CA PRO A 4 -15.57 7.41 14.58
C PRO A 4 -15.25 8.27 13.34
N ILE A 5 -13.99 8.69 13.10
CA ILE A 5 -13.69 9.64 12.03
C ILE A 5 -13.71 8.99 10.63
N LEU A 6 -13.54 7.67 10.54
CA LEU A 6 -13.60 6.93 9.28
C LEU A 6 -15.03 6.59 8.81
N THR A 7 -16.05 6.76 9.65
CA THR A 7 -17.44 6.39 9.31
C THR A 7 -18.26 7.54 8.74
N ALA A 8 -17.88 8.79 9.01
CA ALA A 8 -18.69 9.96 8.63
C ALA A 8 -18.44 10.51 7.22
N ALA A 9 -17.39 10.05 6.51
CA ALA A 9 -17.09 10.51 5.15
C ALA A 9 -17.88 9.76 4.05
N LEU A 10 -18.80 8.87 4.40
CA LEU A 10 -19.55 8.02 3.45
C LEU A 10 -21.02 8.41 3.25
N THR A 11 -21.52 9.48 3.86
CA THR A 11 -22.93 9.86 3.77
C THR A 11 -23.09 11.33 3.43
N SER A 12 -22.96 11.68 2.15
CA SER A 12 -23.92 12.50 1.39
C SER A 12 -23.28 13.10 0.13
N LEU A 13 -23.46 12.43 -1.02
CA LEU A 13 -23.59 13.15 -2.28
C LEU A 13 -24.84 12.62 -3.01
N PRO A 14 -25.68 13.50 -3.59
CA PRO A 14 -26.94 13.11 -4.21
C PRO A 14 -26.70 12.28 -5.46
N ALA A 15 -27.49 11.22 -5.62
CA ALA A 15 -27.47 10.33 -6.77
C ALA A 15 -27.93 11.04 -8.05
N ALA A 16 -26.97 11.48 -8.88
CA ALA A 16 -27.17 11.46 -10.32
C ALA A 16 -27.06 10.00 -10.76
N HIS A 17 -27.99 9.52 -11.60
CA HIS A 17 -28.06 8.13 -12.10
C HIS A 17 -26.89 7.79 -13.04
N ALA A 18 -25.65 7.91 -12.57
CA ALA A 18 -24.52 7.19 -13.12
C ALA A 18 -24.73 5.73 -12.75
N SER A 19 -24.69 4.83 -13.72
CA SER A 19 -24.63 3.40 -13.46
C SER A 19 -23.59 3.13 -12.38
N GLU A 20 -24.01 2.50 -11.28
CA GLU A 20 -23.11 2.12 -10.19
C GLU A 20 -21.86 1.45 -10.77
N PRO A 21 -20.64 1.88 -10.37
CA PRO A 21 -19.43 1.29 -10.90
C PRO A 21 -19.43 -0.22 -10.66
N LEU A 22 -18.88 -0.97 -11.62
CA LEU A 22 -18.73 -2.42 -11.50
C LEU A 22 -18.02 -2.80 -10.18
N PRO A 23 -18.38 -3.93 -9.54
CA PRO A 23 -17.83 -4.31 -8.23
C PRO A 23 -16.31 -4.27 -8.15
N GLU A 24 -15.62 -4.77 -9.18
CA GLU A 24 -14.16 -4.77 -9.23
C GLU A 24 -13.59 -3.35 -9.27
N VAL A 25 -14.21 -2.43 -10.02
CA VAL A 25 -13.79 -1.02 -10.07
C VAL A 25 -13.90 -0.36 -8.69
N ARG A 26 -14.93 -0.70 -7.90
CA ARG A 26 -15.05 -0.20 -6.52
C ARG A 26 -13.94 -0.74 -5.62
N VAL A 27 -13.59 -2.02 -5.76
CA VAL A 27 -12.47 -2.63 -5.01
C VAL A 27 -11.15 -1.98 -5.40
N GLU A 28 -10.90 -1.76 -6.69
CA GLU A 28 -9.67 -1.11 -7.14
C GLU A 28 -9.58 0.34 -6.63
N ARG A 29 -10.68 1.12 -6.68
CA ARG A 29 -10.74 2.47 -6.10
C ARG A 29 -10.44 2.46 -4.60
N ALA A 30 -11.04 1.52 -3.86
CA ALA A 30 -10.80 1.37 -2.43
C ALA A 30 -9.33 1.00 -2.14
N ALA A 31 -8.75 0.08 -2.90
CA ALA A 31 -7.35 -0.30 -2.77
C ALA A 31 -6.42 0.89 -3.06
N THR A 32 -6.67 1.65 -4.13
CA THR A 32 -5.94 2.88 -4.43
C THR A 32 -6.05 3.92 -3.31
N ALA A 33 -7.25 4.13 -2.75
CA ALA A 33 -7.45 5.08 -1.66
C ALA A 33 -6.75 4.64 -0.36
N VAL A 34 -6.81 3.35 -0.02
CA VAL A 34 -6.12 2.79 1.16
C VAL A 34 -4.62 2.93 1.01
N LEU A 35 -4.06 2.55 -0.14
CA LEU A 35 -2.62 2.67 -0.40
C LEU A 35 -2.18 4.14 -0.37
N GLY A 36 -2.93 5.03 -1.02
CA GLY A 36 -2.62 6.46 -1.06
C GLY A 36 -2.71 7.13 0.31
N GLY A 37 -3.74 6.79 1.10
CA GLY A 37 -3.90 7.30 2.47
C GLY A 37 -2.79 6.80 3.40
N PHE A 38 -2.47 5.50 3.34
CA PHE A 38 -1.34 4.94 4.08
C PHE A 38 -0.02 5.60 3.69
N ALA A 39 0.21 5.76 2.38
CA ALA A 39 1.42 6.37 1.85
C ALA A 39 1.57 7.82 2.28
N LEU A 40 0.52 8.63 2.15
CA LEU A 40 0.56 10.03 2.56
C LEU A 40 0.80 10.16 4.07
N ALA A 41 0.08 9.41 4.90
CA ALA A 41 0.24 9.45 6.34
C ALA A 41 1.67 9.08 6.78
N ASN A 42 2.25 8.03 6.18
CA ASN A 42 3.59 7.57 6.51
C ASN A 42 4.70 8.42 5.89
N LEU A 43 4.48 9.01 4.72
CA LEU A 43 5.40 9.99 4.15
C LEU A 43 5.48 11.22 5.06
N SER A 44 4.35 11.76 5.48
CA SER A 44 4.30 12.92 6.37
C SER A 44 4.91 12.61 7.75
N SER A 45 4.46 11.53 8.40
CA SER A 45 4.97 11.16 9.73
C SER A 45 6.42 10.66 9.70
N GLY A 46 6.84 9.95 8.66
CA GLY A 46 8.23 9.56 8.43
C GLY A 46 9.13 10.77 8.19
N THR A 47 8.70 11.73 7.38
CA THR A 47 9.47 12.97 7.17
C THR A 47 9.60 13.77 8.47
N ALA A 48 8.49 13.96 9.20
CA ALA A 48 8.53 14.64 10.49
C ALA A 48 9.41 13.91 11.51
N GLY A 49 9.28 12.58 11.59
CA GLY A 49 10.07 11.74 12.49
C GLY A 49 11.56 11.75 12.15
N TYR A 50 11.94 11.84 10.86
CA TYR A 50 13.34 11.92 10.44
C TYR A 50 14.03 13.18 10.99
N PHE A 51 13.36 14.32 10.95
CA PHE A 51 13.90 15.60 11.45
C PHE A 51 13.79 15.74 12.97
N ALA A 52 12.86 15.02 13.62
CA ALA A 52 12.68 15.05 15.07
C ALA A 52 13.51 14.00 15.83
N ALA A 53 13.99 12.95 15.15
CA ALA A 53 14.73 11.87 15.78
C ALA A 53 16.11 12.32 16.26
N GLU A 54 16.39 12.10 17.55
CA GLU A 54 17.70 12.34 18.15
C GLU A 54 18.66 11.15 17.95
N ALA A 55 18.13 9.93 17.91
CA ALA A 55 18.94 8.72 17.74
C ALA A 55 19.07 8.34 16.24
N PRO A 56 20.28 7.96 15.78
CA PRO A 56 20.51 7.57 14.39
C PRO A 56 19.60 6.43 13.91
N THR A 57 19.29 5.47 14.78
CA THR A 57 18.39 4.34 14.49
C THR A 57 17.00 4.81 14.08
N TRP A 58 16.43 5.76 14.85
CA TRP A 58 15.09 6.29 14.59
C TRP A 58 15.08 7.20 13.37
N GLN A 59 16.15 7.97 13.17
CA GLN A 59 16.32 8.76 11.95
C GLN A 59 16.34 7.84 10.71
N ALA A 60 17.12 6.76 10.74
CA ALA A 60 17.17 5.76 9.67
C ALA A 60 15.81 5.08 9.43
N PHE A 61 15.11 4.68 10.50
CA PHE A 61 13.77 4.09 10.41
C PHE A 61 12.78 5.04 9.73
N HIS A 62 12.69 6.28 10.21
CA HIS A 62 11.75 7.27 9.70
C HIS A 62 12.07 7.70 8.26
N GLY A 63 13.36 7.86 7.93
CA GLY A 63 13.81 8.16 6.57
C GLY A 63 13.47 7.04 5.60
N THR A 64 13.70 5.78 6.00
CA THR A 64 13.33 4.61 5.20
C THR A 64 11.82 4.52 4.99
N ASN A 65 11.04 4.77 6.05
CA ASN A 65 9.57 4.81 5.96
C ASN A 65 9.09 5.88 4.98
N ALA A 66 9.64 7.10 5.06
CA ALA A 66 9.29 8.20 4.14
C ALA A 66 9.65 7.85 2.68
N ALA A 67 10.86 7.33 2.45
CA ALA A 67 11.32 6.93 1.11
C ALA A 67 10.40 5.85 0.51
N TRP A 68 10.07 4.81 1.27
CA TRP A 68 9.20 3.73 0.79
C TRP A 68 7.78 4.23 0.46
N ASN A 69 7.23 5.09 1.32
CA ASN A 69 5.89 5.62 1.09
C ASN A 69 5.82 6.65 -0.03
N THR A 70 6.94 7.24 -0.45
CA THR A 70 7.00 8.01 -1.70
C THR A 70 6.70 7.12 -2.91
N VAL A 71 7.27 5.90 -2.93
CA VAL A 71 6.98 4.90 -3.98
C VAL A 71 5.51 4.48 -3.93
N ASN A 72 4.98 4.16 -2.74
CA ASN A 72 3.58 3.78 -2.58
C ASN A 72 2.61 4.89 -3.03
N LEU A 73 2.92 6.15 -2.74
CA LEU A 73 2.11 7.28 -3.18
C LEU A 73 2.12 7.42 -4.70
N GLY A 74 3.28 7.21 -5.34
CA GLY A 74 3.39 7.15 -6.80
C GLY A 74 2.55 6.03 -7.41
N LEU A 75 2.57 4.83 -6.82
CA LEU A 75 1.74 3.70 -7.25
C LEU A 75 0.24 3.98 -7.08
N ALA A 76 -0.16 4.59 -5.96
CA ALA A 76 -1.55 5.00 -5.73
C ALA A 76 -2.00 6.05 -6.75
N ALA A 77 -1.17 7.06 -7.04
CA ALA A 77 -1.46 8.07 -8.06
C ALA A 77 -1.59 7.44 -9.45
N ALA A 78 -0.67 6.55 -9.83
CA ALA A 78 -0.74 5.82 -11.09
C ALA A 78 -2.00 4.95 -11.18
N GLY A 79 -2.41 4.29 -10.10
CA GLY A 79 -3.65 3.53 -10.00
C GLY A 79 -4.88 4.41 -10.19
N ALA A 80 -4.92 5.59 -9.55
CA ALA A 80 -6.00 6.56 -9.70
C ALA A 80 -6.12 7.07 -11.14
N VAL A 81 -5.00 7.37 -11.79
CA VAL A 81 -4.95 7.77 -13.21
C VAL A 81 -5.38 6.62 -14.13
N SER A 82 -4.96 5.39 -13.84
CA SER A 82 -5.38 4.22 -14.62
C SER A 82 -6.89 3.99 -14.51
N LEU A 83 -7.48 4.19 -13.33
CA LEU A 83 -8.93 4.08 -13.11
C LEU A 83 -9.72 5.21 -13.77
N SER A 84 -9.21 6.44 -13.77
CA SER A 84 -9.90 7.58 -14.39
C SER A 84 -9.90 7.51 -15.92
N ARG A 85 -8.92 6.83 -16.51
CA ARG A 85 -8.80 6.60 -17.96
C ARG A 85 -9.29 5.22 -18.40
N ARG A 86 -10.05 4.51 -17.55
CA ARG A 86 -10.51 3.15 -17.84
C ARG A 86 -11.51 3.16 -18.99
N PRO A 87 -11.23 2.45 -20.11
CA PRO A 87 -12.19 2.34 -21.20
C PRO A 87 -13.38 1.46 -20.80
N VAL A 88 -14.45 1.51 -21.58
CA VAL A 88 -15.51 0.49 -21.52
C VAL A 88 -14.92 -0.83 -22.01
N GLU A 89 -15.16 -1.90 -21.25
CA GLU A 89 -14.57 -3.21 -21.51
C GLU A 89 -15.63 -4.29 -21.64
N THR A 90 -15.36 -5.24 -22.52
CA THR A 90 -16.05 -6.53 -22.58
C THR A 90 -15.75 -7.38 -21.34
N LEU A 91 -16.57 -8.41 -21.11
CA LEU A 91 -16.34 -9.36 -20.01
C LEU A 91 -14.98 -10.08 -20.13
N GLU A 92 -14.54 -10.38 -21.36
CA GLU A 92 -13.26 -11.04 -21.63
C GLU A 92 -12.07 -10.14 -21.28
N GLU A 93 -12.11 -8.87 -21.69
CA GLU A 93 -11.08 -7.88 -21.37
C GLU A 93 -10.96 -7.67 -19.85
N ARG A 94 -12.09 -7.54 -19.16
CA ARG A 94 -12.16 -7.43 -17.69
C ARG A 94 -11.53 -8.64 -17.01
N THR A 95 -11.87 -9.84 -17.47
CA THR A 95 -11.32 -11.10 -16.93
C THR A 95 -9.81 -11.20 -17.16
N THR A 96 -9.35 -10.84 -18.36
CA THR A 96 -7.92 -10.85 -18.73
C THR A 96 -7.13 -9.85 -17.89
N ARG A 97 -7.66 -8.63 -17.72
CA ARG A 97 -7.08 -7.62 -16.82
C ARG A 97 -7.03 -8.11 -15.38
N GLY A 98 -8.11 -8.71 -14.88
CA GLY A 98 -8.17 -9.26 -13.54
C GLY A 98 -7.13 -10.35 -13.29
N LYS A 99 -6.94 -11.26 -14.24
CA LYS A 99 -5.87 -12.28 -14.19
C LYS A 99 -4.47 -11.64 -14.15
N ARG A 100 -4.25 -10.59 -14.95
CA ARG A 100 -2.98 -9.83 -14.94
C ARG A 100 -2.76 -9.15 -13.60
N LEU A 101 -3.76 -8.47 -13.05
CA LEU A 101 -3.70 -7.86 -11.72
C LEU A 101 -3.36 -8.90 -10.65
N HIS A 102 -4.06 -10.04 -10.63
CA HIS A 102 -3.78 -11.10 -9.66
C HIS A 102 -2.36 -11.65 -9.77
N ARG A 103 -1.79 -11.72 -10.99
CA ARG A 103 -0.38 -12.10 -11.19
C ARG A 103 0.57 -11.04 -10.62
N LEU A 104 0.30 -9.76 -10.85
CA LEU A 104 1.09 -8.66 -10.29
C LEU A 104 1.05 -8.66 -8.76
N LEU A 105 -0.13 -8.78 -8.16
CA LEU A 105 -0.28 -8.86 -6.70
C LEU A 105 0.40 -10.10 -6.11
N ALA A 106 0.41 -11.24 -6.83
CA ALA A 106 1.13 -12.43 -6.37
C ALA A 106 2.65 -12.24 -6.40
N ILE A 107 3.17 -11.57 -7.44
CA ILE A 107 4.60 -11.23 -7.54
C ILE A 107 4.98 -10.26 -6.41
N ASN A 108 4.19 -9.21 -6.21
CA ASN A 108 4.45 -8.24 -5.12
C ASN A 108 4.36 -8.88 -3.74
N ALA A 109 3.37 -9.73 -3.46
CA ALA A 109 3.32 -10.49 -2.21
C ALA A 109 4.60 -11.33 -1.98
N GLY A 110 5.20 -11.88 -3.06
CA GLY A 110 6.50 -12.53 -2.98
C GLY A 110 7.66 -11.56 -2.69
N LEU A 111 7.64 -10.37 -3.30
CA LEU A 111 8.60 -9.30 -3.02
C LEU A 111 8.49 -8.82 -1.58
N ASP A 112 7.28 -8.71 -1.02
CA ASP A 112 7.04 -8.29 0.36
C ASP A 112 7.65 -9.26 1.37
N VAL A 113 7.52 -10.56 1.12
CA VAL A 113 8.24 -11.59 1.90
C VAL A 113 9.76 -11.40 1.76
N GLY A 114 10.24 -11.09 0.55
CA GLY A 114 11.64 -10.75 0.30
C GLY A 114 12.11 -9.51 1.08
N TYR A 115 11.31 -8.45 1.12
CA TYR A 115 11.61 -7.22 1.89
C TYR A 115 11.65 -7.51 3.39
N MET A 116 10.72 -8.30 3.91
CA MET A 116 10.73 -8.72 5.32
C MET A 116 11.97 -9.57 5.63
N ALA A 117 12.34 -10.51 4.76
CA ALA A 117 13.54 -11.33 4.96
C ALA A 117 14.82 -10.48 4.93
N ALA A 118 14.95 -9.59 3.94
CA ALA A 118 16.07 -8.66 3.82
C ALA A 118 16.12 -7.71 5.04
N GLY A 119 14.99 -7.12 5.41
CA GLY A 119 14.87 -6.24 6.57
C GLY A 119 15.24 -6.93 7.88
N SER A 120 14.78 -8.17 8.09
CA SER A 120 15.14 -8.97 9.27
C SER A 120 16.64 -9.29 9.30
N THR A 121 17.23 -9.56 8.13
CA THR A 121 18.68 -9.79 8.00
C THR A 121 19.48 -8.53 8.35
N LEU A 122 19.11 -7.37 7.79
CA LEU A 122 19.76 -6.09 8.10
C LEU A 122 19.62 -5.74 9.58
N TRP A 123 18.43 -5.95 10.16
CA TRP A 123 18.18 -5.69 11.56
C TRP A 123 19.06 -6.58 12.45
N ALA A 124 19.14 -7.88 12.17
CA ALA A 124 19.99 -8.81 12.92
C ALA A 124 21.48 -8.43 12.82
N LEU A 125 21.97 -8.14 11.61
CA LEU A 125 23.36 -7.71 11.39
C LEU A 125 23.66 -6.41 12.12
N GLY A 126 22.78 -5.41 12.02
CA GLY A 126 22.91 -4.14 12.72
C GLY A 126 22.96 -4.30 14.24
N ALA A 127 22.10 -5.15 14.81
CA ALA A 127 22.09 -5.43 16.23
C ALA A 127 23.39 -6.10 16.72
N THR A 128 23.95 -7.04 15.93
CA THR A 128 25.23 -7.68 16.27
C THR A 128 26.44 -6.78 16.07
N GLY A 129 26.41 -5.91 15.06
CA GLY A 129 27.50 -5.01 14.69
C GLY A 129 27.44 -3.64 15.36
N SER A 130 26.41 -3.36 16.17
CA SER A 130 26.12 -2.03 16.72
C SER A 130 26.02 -0.93 15.64
N ASP A 131 25.36 -1.27 14.51
CA ASP A 131 25.11 -0.36 13.40
C ASP A 131 23.64 0.10 13.40
N ASP A 132 23.43 1.31 13.90
CA ASP A 132 22.12 1.95 14.02
C ASP A 132 21.39 2.14 12.68
N LEU A 133 22.14 2.39 11.60
CA LEU A 133 21.55 2.56 10.28
C LEU A 133 20.91 1.24 9.83
N LEU A 134 21.62 0.12 9.98
CA LEU A 134 21.11 -1.20 9.63
C LEU A 134 19.91 -1.61 10.48
N VAL A 135 19.92 -1.30 11.78
CA VAL A 135 18.77 -1.54 12.66
C VAL A 135 17.54 -0.74 12.21
N GLY A 136 17.71 0.56 11.95
CA GLY A 136 16.62 1.44 11.53
C GLY A 136 16.05 1.08 10.16
N VAL A 137 16.91 0.88 9.16
CA VAL A 137 16.50 0.45 7.81
C VAL A 137 15.84 -0.93 7.86
N GLY A 138 16.47 -1.88 8.55
CA GLY A 138 15.99 -3.26 8.62
C GLY A 138 14.60 -3.37 9.25
N SER A 139 14.42 -2.77 10.42
CA SER A 139 13.12 -2.74 11.11
C SER A 139 12.05 -2.02 10.30
N SER A 140 12.38 -0.93 9.60
CA SER A 140 11.45 -0.24 8.69
C SER A 140 11.04 -1.12 7.51
N LEU A 141 11.97 -1.85 6.89
CA LEU A 141 11.64 -2.75 5.77
C LEU A 141 10.72 -3.90 6.19
N VAL A 142 10.91 -4.45 7.40
CA VAL A 142 10.01 -5.49 7.94
C VAL A 142 8.59 -4.94 8.12
N LEU A 143 8.45 -3.75 8.73
CA LEU A 143 7.14 -3.12 8.92
C LEU A 143 6.43 -2.88 7.58
N GLN A 144 7.15 -2.32 6.62
CA GLN A 144 6.60 -1.97 5.31
C GLN A 144 6.22 -3.21 4.49
N GLY A 145 7.08 -4.24 4.49
CA GLY A 145 6.77 -5.51 3.83
C GLY A 145 5.56 -6.21 4.47
N ALA A 146 5.44 -6.20 5.79
CA ALA A 146 4.29 -6.80 6.47
C ALA A 146 2.96 -6.10 6.10
N PHE A 147 2.96 -4.76 6.05
CA PHE A 147 1.80 -4.00 5.60
C PHE A 147 1.44 -4.32 4.14
N LEU A 148 2.41 -4.26 3.23
CA LEU A 148 2.17 -4.48 1.80
C LEU A 148 1.70 -5.90 1.50
N LEU A 149 2.26 -6.90 2.20
CA LEU A 149 1.80 -8.28 2.07
C LEU A 149 0.33 -8.41 2.46
N ALA A 150 -0.07 -7.83 3.60
CA ALA A 150 -1.46 -7.84 4.05
C ALA A 150 -2.37 -7.08 3.07
N PHE A 151 -1.92 -5.95 2.55
CA PHE A 151 -2.62 -5.16 1.55
C PHE A 151 -2.87 -5.96 0.27
N ASP A 152 -1.84 -6.57 -0.31
CA ASP A 152 -1.92 -7.28 -1.59
C ASP A 152 -2.76 -8.55 -1.49
N LEU A 153 -2.65 -9.31 -0.39
CA LEU A 153 -3.50 -10.46 -0.14
C LEU A 153 -4.97 -10.05 0.00
N THR A 154 -5.24 -8.98 0.75
CA THR A 154 -6.61 -8.46 0.93
C THR A 154 -7.19 -7.94 -0.38
N TYR A 155 -6.41 -7.18 -1.15
CA TYR A 155 -6.82 -6.65 -2.44
C TYR A 155 -7.12 -7.79 -3.41
N ARG A 156 -6.22 -8.75 -3.53
CA ARG A 156 -6.41 -9.92 -4.40
C ARG A 156 -7.66 -10.71 -4.01
N ALA A 157 -7.89 -10.96 -2.72
CA ALA A 157 -9.06 -11.69 -2.25
C ALA A 157 -10.38 -10.96 -2.58
N ARG A 158 -10.46 -9.66 -2.28
CA ARG A 158 -11.64 -8.84 -2.56
C ARG A 158 -11.90 -8.69 -4.06
N HIS A 159 -10.85 -8.49 -4.84
CA HIS A 159 -10.96 -8.32 -6.29
C HIS A 159 -11.40 -9.62 -6.98
N ARG A 160 -10.90 -10.79 -6.52
CA ARG A 160 -11.34 -12.09 -6.99
C ARG A 160 -12.84 -12.31 -6.75
N HIS A 161 -13.32 -12.03 -5.55
CA HIS A 161 -14.75 -12.10 -5.21
C HIS A 161 -15.58 -11.14 -6.10
N ALA A 162 -15.07 -9.94 -6.38
CA ALA A 162 -15.76 -8.96 -7.22
C ALA A 162 -15.89 -9.38 -8.69
N LEU A 163 -14.97 -10.21 -9.21
CA LEU A 163 -15.04 -10.80 -10.56
C LEU A 163 -15.85 -12.11 -10.62
N GLY A 164 -16.33 -12.64 -9.49
CA GLY A 164 -17.04 -13.92 -9.43
C GLY A 164 -16.14 -15.15 -9.64
N LEU A 165 -14.87 -15.08 -9.20
CA LEU A 165 -13.84 -16.13 -9.33
C LEU A 165 -13.49 -16.81 -8.01
#